data_AF-A0A820S2T0-F1
#
_entry.id   AF-A0A820S2T0-F1
#
_cell.length_a   1.000
_cell.length_b   1.000
_cell.length_c   1.000
_cell.angle_alpha   90.00
_cell.angle_beta   90.00
_cell.angle_gamma   90.00
#
_symmetry.space_group_name_H-M   'P 1'
#
loop_
_entity.id
_entity.type
_entity.pdbx_description
1 polymer ?
#
loop_
_entity_poly.entity_id
_entity_poly.type
_entity_poly.pdbx_seq_one_letter_code
_entity_poly.pdbx_strand_id
1 'polypeptide(L)'
;VIEQLHKFYPHIDYEVIKIKTIGDKNLLDPLANIGDKGLFTKELEVELDRNNIDFVVHSLKDVPSTILPPNMIIGAILERADPRDAVVIAPWHKKNSLNDLPNGSVIGTSSTRRIAQLKLNYPQFIYKNIRGN
;
A
#
# COMPACT_ATOMS: atom_id res chain seq x y z
N VAL A 1 2.29 14.68 -5.87
CA VAL A 1 2.34 15.67 -4.77
C VAL A 1 3.20 16.86 -5.15
N ILE A 2 4.51 16.70 -5.31
CA ILE A 2 5.44 17.80 -5.63
C ILE A 2 5.03 18.58 -6.89
N GLU A 3 4.64 17.89 -7.97
CA GLU A 3 4.15 18.56 -9.18
C GLU A 3 2.92 19.45 -8.91
N GLN A 4 2.02 19.03 -8.01
CA GLN A 4 0.87 19.85 -7.63
C GLN A 4 1.30 21.03 -6.75
N LEU A 5 2.24 20.81 -5.82
CA LEU A 5 2.77 21.88 -4.98
C LEU A 5 3.49 22.96 -5.80
N HIS A 6 4.32 22.58 -6.77
CA HIS A 6 4.99 23.53 -7.67
C HIS A 6 4.02 24.38 -8.51
N LYS A 7 2.83 23.86 -8.84
CA LYS A 7 1.80 24.65 -9.55
C LYS A 7 1.30 25.83 -8.71
N PHE A 8 1.20 25.65 -7.40
CA PHE A 8 0.72 26.70 -6.48
C PHE A 8 1.87 27.54 -5.90
N TYR A 9 3.04 26.94 -5.68
CA TYR A 9 4.20 27.56 -5.05
C TYR A 9 5.48 27.29 -5.87
N PRO A 10 5.61 27.91 -7.06
CA PRO A 10 6.72 27.61 -7.98
C PRO A 10 8.10 28.06 -7.49
N HIS A 11 8.14 28.93 -6.48
CA HIS A 11 9.36 29.50 -5.91
C HIS A 11 9.91 28.70 -4.72
N ILE A 12 9.21 27.65 -4.29
CA ILE A 12 9.67 26.75 -3.24
C ILE A 12 10.40 25.58 -3.89
N ASP A 13 11.61 25.30 -3.41
CA ASP A 13 12.36 24.10 -3.77
C ASP A 13 11.89 22.93 -2.91
N TYR A 14 11.63 21.78 -3.54
CA TYR A 14 11.20 20.56 -2.84
C TYR A 14 12.26 19.47 -2.97
N GLU A 15 12.76 18.98 -1.84
CA GLU A 15 13.67 17.84 -1.77
C GLU A 15 12.89 16.54 -1.46
N VAL A 16 13.26 15.43 -2.13
CA VAL A 16 12.69 14.11 -1.85
C VAL A 16 13.66 13.26 -1.05
N ILE A 17 13.37 13.12 0.24
CA ILE A 17 14.14 12.25 1.14
C ILE A 17 13.51 10.87 1.16
N LYS A 18 14.25 9.85 0.71
CA LYS A 18 13.79 8.46 0.68
C LYS A 18 14.15 7.75 2.00
N ILE A 19 13.14 7.39 2.77
CA ILE A 19 13.28 6.69 4.05
C ILE A 19 12.77 5.26 3.88
N LYS A 20 13.57 4.26 4.25
CA LYS A 20 13.19 2.83 4.20
C LYS A 20 12.55 2.40 5.51
N THR A 21 11.32 1.92 5.45
CA THR A 21 10.55 1.46 6.62
C THR A 21 10.87 0.00 6.97
N ILE A 22 10.46 -0.46 8.15
CA ILE A 22 10.57 -1.89 8.51
C ILE A 22 9.76 -2.75 7.53
N GLY A 23 8.60 -2.28 7.08
CA GLY A 23 7.76 -2.98 6.11
C GLY A 23 8.45 -3.22 4.76
N ASP A 24 9.36 -2.34 4.36
CA ASP A 24 10.18 -2.50 3.14
C ASP A 24 11.35 -3.48 3.34
N LYS A 25 11.86 -3.58 4.57
CA LYS A 25 13.00 -4.44 4.91
C LYS A 25 12.58 -5.88 5.14
N ASN A 26 11.39 -6.12 5.70
CA ASN A 26 10.90 -7.47 5.98
C ASN A 26 9.89 -7.95 4.92
N LEU A 27 10.42 -8.60 3.88
CA LEU A 27 9.66 -9.17 2.77
C LEU A 27 9.25 -10.64 2.99
N LEU A 28 9.82 -11.32 3.99
CA LEU A 28 9.68 -12.77 4.16
C LEU A 28 8.51 -13.16 5.06
N ASP A 29 8.21 -12.36 6.08
CA ASP A 29 7.13 -12.68 7.03
C ASP A 29 5.76 -12.22 6.53
N PRO A 30 4.66 -12.96 6.77
CA PRO A 30 3.31 -12.48 6.46
C PRO A 30 2.98 -11.20 7.24
N LEU A 31 2.37 -10.19 6.60
CA LEU A 31 1.95 -8.93 7.25
C LEU A 31 1.12 -9.17 8.52
N ALA A 32 0.26 -10.20 8.50
CA ALA A 32 -0.59 -10.56 9.64
C ALA A 32 0.21 -10.99 10.89
N ASN A 33 1.44 -11.47 10.71
CA ASN A 33 2.30 -11.94 11.79
C ASN A 33 3.21 -10.83 12.37
N ILE A 34 3.34 -9.70 11.67
CA ILE A 34 4.30 -8.67 12.04
C ILE A 34 3.80 -7.78 13.20
N GLY A 35 2.50 -7.81 13.55
CA GLY A 35 1.97 -7.32 14.84
C GLY A 35 2.06 -5.81 15.14
N ASP A 36 2.99 -5.09 14.52
CA ASP A 36 3.28 -3.70 14.82
C ASP A 36 2.40 -2.76 14.01
N LYS A 37 1.54 -2.04 14.73
CA LYS A 37 0.83 -0.87 14.21
C LYS A 37 1.87 0.16 13.77
N GLY A 38 1.78 0.63 12.52
CA GLY A 38 2.71 1.63 11.97
C GLY A 38 3.93 1.07 11.24
N LEU A 39 3.87 -0.19 10.76
CA LEU A 39 4.96 -0.85 10.03
C LEU A 39 5.54 -0.04 8.84
N PHE A 40 4.72 0.82 8.25
CA PHE A 40 5.08 1.67 7.12
C PHE A 40 5.12 3.16 7.47
N THR A 41 4.79 3.57 8.70
CA THR A 41 4.70 4.99 9.08
C THR A 41 5.70 5.38 10.15
N LYS A 42 6.12 4.46 11.02
CA LYS A 42 6.94 4.74 12.21
C LYS A 42 8.25 5.48 11.90
N GLU A 43 9.02 5.02 10.90
CA GLU A 43 10.28 5.71 10.56
C GLU A 43 10.05 7.11 10.02
N LEU A 44 8.97 7.33 9.28
CA LEU A 44 8.63 8.62 8.69
C LEU A 44 8.13 9.59 9.78
N GLU A 45 7.35 9.10 10.72
CA GLU A 45 6.90 9.84 11.91
C GLU A 45 8.08 10.31 12.75
N VAL A 46 9.10 9.46 12.96
CA VAL A 46 10.32 9.84 13.71
C VAL A 46 11.08 10.98 13.03
N GLU A 47 11.21 10.95 11.71
CA GLU A 47 11.91 12.00 10.97
C GLU A 47 11.11 13.32 10.97
N LEU A 48 9.78 13.24 10.94
CA LEU A 48 8.89 14.39 11.06
C LEU A 48 8.98 15.03 12.46
N ASP A 49 8.97 14.22 13.52
CA ASP A 49 9.09 14.70 14.91
C ASP A 49 10.45 15.37 15.19
N ARG A 50 11.50 14.89 14.52
CA ARG A 50 12.86 15.48 14.59
C ARG A 50 13.04 16.74 13.75
N ASN A 51 12.03 17.15 12.99
CA ASN A 51 12.11 18.23 12.00
C ASN A 51 13.18 17.98 10.91
N ASN A 52 13.45 16.72 10.58
CA ASN A 52 14.34 16.35 9.47
C ASN A 52 13.61 16.40 8.11
N ILE A 53 12.28 16.36 8.15
CA ILE A 53 11.37 16.49 7.00
C ILE A 53 10.18 17.36 7.41
N ASP A 54 9.57 18.05 6.45
CA ASP A 54 8.42 18.93 6.71
C ASP A 54 7.07 18.24 6.58
N PHE A 55 6.98 17.22 5.71
CA PHE A 55 5.75 16.45 5.51
C PHE A 55 6.04 15.06 4.93
N VAL A 56 5.06 14.16 5.07
CA VAL A 56 5.13 12.79 4.59
C VAL A 56 4.01 12.54 3.58
N VAL A 57 4.32 11.76 2.54
CA VAL A 57 3.33 11.30 1.55
C VAL A 57 3.09 9.81 1.70
N HIS A 58 1.82 9.44 1.93
CA HIS A 58 1.41 8.05 2.09
C HIS A 58 0.30 7.65 1.12
N SER A 59 0.27 6.36 0.77
CA SER A 59 -0.98 5.73 0.37
C SER A 59 -1.90 5.66 1.58
N LEU A 60 -3.09 6.29 1.51
CA LEU A 60 -3.98 6.42 2.66
C LEU A 60 -4.40 5.07 3.27
N LYS A 61 -4.42 3.99 2.48
CA LYS A 61 -4.71 2.62 2.95
C LYS A 61 -3.69 2.09 3.97
N ASP A 62 -2.48 2.64 3.98
CA ASP A 62 -1.35 2.21 4.81
C ASP A 62 -1.18 3.09 6.06
N VAL A 63 -1.98 4.17 6.18
CA VAL A 63 -2.03 5.01 7.38
C VAL A 63 -2.88 4.29 8.44
N PRO A 64 -2.37 4.05 9.66
CA PRO A 64 -3.13 3.40 10.72
C PRO A 64 -4.42 4.17 11.04
N SER A 65 -5.51 3.45 11.26
CA SER A 65 -6.79 4.04 11.70
C SER A 65 -6.80 4.47 13.17
N THR A 66 -5.67 4.35 13.87
CA THR A 66 -5.50 4.75 15.27
C THR A 66 -5.22 6.25 15.39
N ILE A 67 -5.14 6.74 16.63
CA ILE A 67 -4.67 8.09 16.96
C ILE A 67 -3.28 8.27 16.33
N LEU A 68 -3.16 9.28 15.45
CA LEU A 68 -1.86 9.74 14.96
C LEU A 68 -1.00 10.17 16.16
N PRO A 69 0.33 10.10 16.07
CA PRO A 69 1.19 10.58 17.13
C PRO A 69 0.80 12.01 17.56
N PRO A 70 0.97 12.36 18.85
CA PRO A 70 0.75 13.72 19.30
C PRO A 70 1.52 14.71 18.40
N ASN A 71 0.90 15.83 18.05
CA ASN A 71 1.45 16.85 17.14
C ASN A 71 1.50 16.49 15.65
N MET A 72 0.92 15.35 15.23
CA MET A 72 0.79 15.02 13.82
C MET A 72 -0.68 15.04 13.37
N ILE A 73 -0.89 15.49 12.13
CA ILE A 73 -2.20 15.53 11.49
C ILE A 73 -2.10 15.03 10.04
N ILE A 74 -3.21 14.52 9.52
CA ILE A 74 -3.37 14.36 8.07
C ILE A 74 -3.67 15.75 7.50
N GLY A 75 -2.64 16.43 7.01
CA GLY A 75 -2.76 17.79 6.51
C GLY A 75 -3.51 17.92 5.18
N ALA A 76 -3.54 16.85 4.37
CA ALA A 76 -4.24 16.84 3.09
C ALA A 76 -4.68 15.43 2.67
N ILE A 77 -5.83 15.37 2.00
CA ILE A 77 -6.27 14.20 1.22
C ILE A 77 -6.43 14.68 -0.21
N LEU A 78 -5.69 14.07 -1.13
CA LEU A 78 -5.72 14.44 -2.53
C LEU A 78 -6.93 13.81 -3.24
N GLU A 79 -7.17 14.25 -4.47
CA GLU A 79 -8.16 13.63 -5.34
C GLU A 79 -7.90 12.11 -5.47
N ARG A 80 -8.97 11.33 -5.32
CA ARG A 80 -8.88 9.88 -5.23
C ARG A 80 -8.74 9.28 -6.63
N ALA A 81 -7.64 8.57 -6.86
CA ALA A 81 -7.50 7.70 -8.03
C ALA A 81 -8.51 6.53 -7.99
N ASP A 82 -8.61 5.76 -9.09
CA ASP A 82 -9.50 4.59 -9.17
C ASP A 82 -9.28 3.64 -7.98
N PRO A 83 -10.29 3.43 -7.11
CA PRO A 83 -10.14 2.63 -5.90
C PRO A 83 -10.33 1.13 -6.12
N ARG A 84 -10.62 0.69 -7.36
CA ARG A 84 -10.94 -0.72 -7.65
C ARG A 84 -9.71 -1.61 -7.55
N ASP A 85 -9.96 -2.86 -7.14
CA ASP A 85 -8.96 -3.92 -7.30
C ASP A 85 -8.87 -4.31 -8.78
N ALA A 86 -7.65 -4.53 -9.27
CA ALA A 86 -7.40 -5.04 -10.62
C ALA A 86 -6.93 -6.50 -10.56
N VAL A 87 -7.31 -7.28 -11.57
CA VAL A 87 -6.80 -8.64 -11.77
C VAL A 87 -5.72 -8.56 -12.83
N VAL A 88 -4.53 -9.01 -12.49
CA VAL A 88 -3.41 -9.13 -13.44
C VAL A 88 -3.25 -10.59 -13.78
N ILE A 89 -3.54 -10.93 -15.04
CA ILE A 89 -3.42 -12.30 -15.56
C ILE A 89 -2.12 -12.39 -16.34
N ALA A 90 -1.36 -13.45 -16.11
CA ALA A 90 -0.09 -13.62 -16.78
C ALA A 90 -0.27 -13.78 -18.31
N PRO A 91 0.64 -13.25 -19.15
CA PRO A 91 0.43 -13.17 -20.61
C PRO A 91 0.20 -14.53 -21.29
N TRP A 92 0.71 -15.62 -20.72
CA TRP A 92 0.51 -16.98 -21.25
C TRP A 92 -0.89 -17.53 -21.01
N HIS A 93 -1.65 -16.96 -20.09
CA HIS A 93 -3.08 -17.24 -19.98
C HIS A 93 -3.81 -16.43 -21.06
N LYS A 94 -4.39 -17.13 -22.04
CA LYS A 94 -5.22 -16.54 -23.12
C LYS A 94 -6.58 -15.99 -22.62
N LYS A 95 -6.69 -15.71 -21.32
CA LYS A 95 -7.94 -15.43 -20.61
C LYS A 95 -7.85 -14.06 -19.97
N ASN A 96 -8.97 -13.34 -19.96
CA ASN A 96 -9.01 -11.93 -19.56
C ASN A 96 -9.81 -11.69 -18.28
N SER A 97 -10.37 -12.74 -17.66
CA SER A 97 -11.16 -12.64 -16.44
C SER A 97 -10.91 -13.80 -15.49
N LEU A 98 -11.25 -13.60 -14.21
CA LEU A 98 -11.21 -14.68 -13.21
C LEU A 98 -12.17 -15.82 -13.57
N ASN A 99 -13.32 -15.52 -14.18
CA ASN A 99 -14.32 -16.52 -14.57
C ASN A 99 -13.80 -17.50 -15.62
N ASP A 100 -12.80 -17.09 -16.39
CA ASP A 100 -12.22 -17.88 -17.47
C ASP A 100 -11.08 -18.80 -17.02
N LEU A 101 -10.62 -18.66 -15.78
CA LEU A 101 -9.49 -19.43 -15.26
C LEU A 101 -9.92 -20.85 -14.91
N PRO A 102 -9.10 -21.88 -15.24
CA PRO A 102 -9.42 -23.25 -14.91
C PRO A 102 -9.46 -23.47 -13.39
N ASN A 103 -10.27 -24.43 -12.95
CA ASN A 103 -10.31 -24.86 -11.55
C ASN A 103 -8.90 -25.25 -11.08
N GLY A 104 -8.57 -24.92 -9.84
CA GLY A 104 -7.24 -25.13 -9.28
C GLY A 104 -6.20 -24.08 -9.69
N SER A 105 -6.55 -23.05 -10.47
CA SER A 105 -5.65 -21.93 -10.75
C SER A 105 -5.14 -21.26 -9.47
N VAL A 106 -3.89 -20.81 -9.50
CA VAL A 106 -3.24 -20.16 -8.35
C VAL A 106 -3.43 -18.65 -8.44
N ILE A 107 -4.04 -18.06 -7.42
CA ILE A 107 -4.21 -16.61 -7.27
C ILE A 107 -3.25 -16.09 -6.20
N GLY A 108 -2.36 -15.20 -6.60
CA GLY A 108 -1.40 -14.55 -5.71
C GLY A 108 -1.97 -13.28 -5.07
N THR A 109 -2.17 -13.28 -3.76
CA THR A 109 -2.46 -12.07 -2.98
C THR A 109 -2.15 -12.31 -1.51
N SER A 110 -1.48 -11.35 -0.85
CA SER A 110 -1.28 -11.37 0.61
C SER A 110 -2.32 -10.55 1.38
N SER A 111 -3.29 -9.94 0.69
CA SER A 111 -4.37 -9.16 1.32
C SER A 111 -5.47 -10.09 1.84
N THR A 112 -5.67 -10.13 3.16
CA THR A 112 -6.76 -10.87 3.81
C THR A 112 -8.13 -10.42 3.30
N ARG A 113 -8.32 -9.11 3.09
CA ARG A 113 -9.53 -8.52 2.48
C ARG A 113 -9.85 -9.13 1.10
N ARG A 114 -8.83 -9.26 0.24
CA ARG A 114 -9.02 -9.85 -1.10
C ARG A 114 -9.26 -11.35 -1.01
N ILE A 115 -8.48 -12.07 -0.19
CA ILE A 115 -8.63 -13.53 -0.01
C ILE A 115 -10.03 -13.88 0.46
N ALA A 116 -10.58 -13.17 1.45
CA ALA A 116 -11.91 -13.43 1.99
C ALA A 116 -12.99 -13.31 0.90
N GLN A 117 -12.98 -12.21 0.14
CA GLN A 117 -13.94 -11.98 -0.94
C GLN A 117 -13.77 -12.96 -2.11
N LEU A 118 -12.52 -13.28 -2.46
CA LEU A 118 -12.25 -14.23 -3.54
C LEU A 118 -12.67 -15.65 -3.15
N LYS A 119 -12.38 -16.11 -1.92
CA LYS A 119 -12.81 -17.44 -1.46
C LYS A 119 -14.33 -17.61 -1.45
N LEU A 120 -15.06 -16.54 -1.14
CA LEU A 120 -16.52 -16.54 -1.15
C LEU A 120 -17.10 -16.72 -2.57
N ASN A 121 -16.53 -16.02 -3.56
CA ASN A 121 -17.05 -15.99 -4.93
C ASN A 121 -16.40 -17.02 -5.87
N TYR A 122 -15.17 -17.45 -5.56
CA TYR A 122 -14.33 -18.33 -6.37
C TYR A 122 -13.68 -19.43 -5.50
N PRO A 123 -14.47 -20.33 -4.89
CA PRO A 123 -13.95 -21.38 -4.00
C PRO A 123 -13.06 -22.40 -4.72
N GLN A 124 -13.11 -22.48 -6.06
CA GLN A 124 -12.37 -23.43 -6.89
C GLN A 124 -10.88 -23.11 -7.06
N PHE A 125 -10.41 -21.94 -6.64
CA PHE A 125 -9.01 -21.51 -6.83
C PHE A 125 -8.12 -21.78 -5.61
N ILE A 126 -6.82 -21.85 -5.86
CA ILE A 126 -5.78 -21.99 -4.84
C ILE A 126 -5.21 -20.60 -4.54
N TYR A 127 -5.27 -20.17 -3.27
CA TYR A 127 -4.78 -18.85 -2.86
C TYR A 127 -3.39 -18.96 -2.24
N LYS A 128 -2.43 -18.20 -2.77
CA LYS A 128 -1.06 -18.14 -2.23
C LYS A 128 -0.66 -16.70 -1.91
N ASN A 129 0.17 -16.55 -0.89
CA ASN A 129 0.79 -15.27 -0.57
C ASN A 129 1.79 -14.88 -1.66
N ILE A 130 1.81 -13.59 -1.99
CA ILE A 130 2.81 -12.96 -2.86
C ILE A 130 3.18 -11.61 -2.25
N ARG A 131 4.48 -11.29 -2.21
CA ARG A 131 5.03 -10.02 -1.69
C ARG A 131 6.15 -9.54 -2.62
N GLY A 132 6.41 -8.24 -2.58
CA GLY A 132 7.38 -7.56 -3.45
C GLY A 132 6.73 -6.42 -4.22
N ASN A 133 7.56 -5.43 -4.55
CA ASN A 133 7.30 -4.42 -5.58
C ASN A 133 8.28 -4.65 -6.72
#